data_AF-A0A0V0SLF8-F1
#
_entry.id   AF-A0A0V0SLF8-F1
#
_cell.length_a   1.000
_cell.length_b   1.000
_cell.length_c   1.000
_cell.angle_alpha   90.00
_cell.angle_beta   90.00
_cell.angle_gamma   90.00
#
_symmetry.space_group_name_H-M   'P 1'
#
loop_
_entity.id
_entity.type
_entity.pdbx_description
1 polymer ?
#
loop_
_entity_poly.entity_id
_entity_poly.type
_entity_poly.pdbx_seq_one_letter_code
_entity_poly.pdbx_strand_id
1 'polypeptide(L)'
;MCIEPALFEWLSWYETLPNWLSEKDLLSAQYKIDVTYKPILSISEIRQHRNETSVECYQRCINAFKTIMSTQSENGNILFIVHSLTMDAITRYLNKADVTNIPQNEINSMGGNYPYCSILFYEELNDKSWRLSPTVLPSITFMKFNNAVNSNFLNRK
;
A
#
# COMPACT_ATOMS: atom_id res chain seq x y z
N MET A 1 -11.70 -10.61 -3.71
CA MET A 1 -10.86 -9.51 -3.18
C MET A 1 -10.67 -9.74 -1.70
N CYS A 2 -9.43 -9.88 -1.25
CA CYS A 2 -9.11 -10.00 0.18
C CYS A 2 -9.07 -8.60 0.80
N ILE A 3 -9.77 -8.39 1.91
CA ILE A 3 -9.76 -7.11 2.63
C ILE A 3 -8.69 -7.18 3.73
N GLU A 4 -7.61 -6.41 3.58
CA GLU A 4 -6.53 -6.36 4.57
C GLU A 4 -6.45 -4.96 5.23
N PRO A 5 -7.05 -4.78 6.42
CA PRO A 5 -6.95 -3.54 7.18
C PRO A 5 -5.51 -3.16 7.55
N ALA A 6 -4.58 -4.12 7.69
CA ALA A 6 -3.18 -3.84 8.02
C ALA A 6 -2.43 -3.02 6.96
N LEU A 7 -2.96 -2.93 5.75
CA LEU A 7 -2.44 -2.10 4.66
C LEU A 7 -3.07 -0.70 4.59
N PHE A 8 -4.00 -0.38 5.51
CA PHE A 8 -4.60 0.95 5.58
C PHE A 8 -3.55 2.01 5.93
N GLU A 9 -3.75 3.23 5.42
CA GLU A 9 -2.81 4.33 5.57
C GLU A 9 -2.67 4.84 7.01
N TRP A 10 -1.90 5.91 7.18
CA TRP A 10 -1.58 6.45 8.49
C TRP A 10 -2.80 7.10 9.15
N LEU A 11 -3.28 6.48 10.23
CA LEU A 11 -4.50 6.90 10.92
C LEU A 11 -4.38 8.26 11.62
N SER A 12 -3.15 8.70 11.94
CA SER A 12 -2.89 9.99 12.57
C SER A 12 -3.24 11.18 11.68
N TRP A 13 -3.46 10.97 10.37
CA TRP A 13 -4.01 12.01 9.48
C TRP A 13 -5.49 12.30 9.72
N TYR A 14 -6.21 11.41 10.39
CA TYR A 14 -7.66 11.47 10.49
C TYR A 14 -8.12 12.12 11.79
N GLU A 15 -8.74 13.30 11.69
CA GLU A 15 -9.46 13.90 12.83
C GLU A 15 -10.53 12.93 13.35
N THR A 16 -11.33 12.36 12.45
CA THR A 16 -12.30 11.29 12.73
C THR A 16 -11.93 10.06 11.92
N LEU A 17 -11.78 8.92 12.60
CA LEU A 17 -11.48 7.66 11.92
C LEU A 17 -12.62 7.28 10.95
N PRO A 18 -12.30 6.75 9.77
CA PRO A 18 -13.32 6.34 8.83
C PRO A 18 -14.22 5.24 9.41
N ASN A 19 -15.44 5.19 8.91
CA ASN A 19 -16.36 4.09 9.17
C ASN A 19 -16.28 3.10 8.00
N TRP A 20 -15.46 2.06 8.17
CA TRP A 20 -15.32 1.01 7.16
C TRP A 20 -16.62 0.21 7.02
N LEU A 21 -16.99 -0.11 5.79
CA LEU A 21 -18.13 -0.98 5.48
C LEU A 21 -17.88 -2.38 6.05
N SER A 22 -18.93 -2.99 6.59
CA SER A 22 -18.87 -4.39 7.01
C SER A 22 -18.82 -5.31 5.78
N GLU A 23 -18.38 -6.56 5.97
CA GLU A 23 -18.45 -7.59 4.91
C GLU A 23 -19.87 -7.74 4.36
N LYS A 24 -20.88 -7.67 5.23
CA LYS A 24 -22.29 -7.72 4.84
C LYS A 24 -22.67 -6.55 3.92
N ASP A 25 -22.23 -5.35 4.24
CA ASP A 25 -22.53 -4.15 3.43
C ASP A 25 -21.83 -4.24 2.07
N LEU A 26 -20.57 -4.69 2.03
CA LEU A 26 -19.82 -4.92 0.79
C LEU A 26 -20.49 -5.95 -0.12
N LEU A 27 -20.92 -7.09 0.43
CA LEU A 27 -21.64 -8.12 -0.31
C LEU A 27 -23.00 -7.62 -0.80
N SER A 28 -23.72 -6.85 0.03
CA SER A 28 -25.01 -6.26 -0.34
C SER A 28 -24.86 -5.25 -1.49
N ALA A 29 -23.72 -4.55 -1.53
CA ALA A 29 -23.32 -3.67 -2.63
C ALA A 29 -22.69 -4.42 -3.82
N GLN A 30 -22.75 -5.75 -3.85
CA GLN A 30 -22.27 -6.63 -4.93
C GLN A 30 -20.75 -6.62 -5.16
N TYR A 31 -19.96 -6.21 -4.16
CA TYR A 31 -18.50 -6.38 -4.23
C TYR A 31 -18.11 -7.84 -4.06
N LYS A 32 -17.21 -8.33 -4.94
CA LYS A 32 -16.68 -9.69 -4.90
C LYS A 32 -15.53 -9.81 -3.89
N ILE A 33 -15.87 -9.90 -2.61
CA ILE A 33 -14.90 -10.11 -1.52
C ILE A 33 -14.73 -11.59 -1.19
N ASP A 34 -13.56 -11.95 -0.68
CA ASP A 34 -13.30 -13.26 -0.09
C ASP A 34 -13.60 -13.19 1.41
N VAL A 35 -14.71 -13.81 1.83
CA VAL A 35 -15.15 -13.87 3.23
C VAL A 35 -14.41 -14.93 4.06
N THR A 36 -13.63 -15.79 3.41
CA THR A 36 -12.82 -16.81 4.08
C THR A 36 -11.42 -16.32 4.40
N TYR A 37 -11.02 -15.19 3.80
CA TYR A 37 -9.77 -14.51 4.09
C TYR A 37 -9.74 -14.03 5.54
N LYS A 38 -8.66 -14.37 6.25
CA LYS A 38 -8.41 -13.88 7.61
C LYS A 38 -7.41 -12.73 7.54
N PRO A 39 -7.81 -11.48 7.84
CA PRO A 39 -6.88 -10.36 7.81
C PRO A 39 -5.81 -10.52 8.89
N ILE A 40 -4.63 -9.96 8.62
CA ILE A 40 -3.50 -9.94 9.56
C ILE A 40 -3.86 -9.10 10.78
N LEU A 41 -4.55 -7.97 10.56
CA LEU A 41 -5.15 -7.16 11.62
C LEU A 41 -6.61 -6.92 11.30
N SER A 42 -7.48 -7.16 12.29
CA SER A 42 -8.89 -6.75 12.23
C SER A 42 -9.02 -5.23 12.21
N ILE A 43 -10.20 -4.74 11.79
CA ILE A 43 -10.53 -3.30 11.85
C ILE A 43 -10.42 -2.78 13.29
N SER A 44 -10.82 -3.57 14.29
CA SER A 44 -10.70 -3.20 15.70
C SER A 44 -9.24 -3.03 16.15
N GLU A 45 -8.35 -3.93 15.72
CA GLU A 45 -6.92 -3.84 16.02
C GLU A 45 -6.32 -2.62 15.32
N ILE A 46 -6.66 -2.37 14.04
CA ILE A 46 -6.19 -1.19 13.32
C ILE A 46 -6.59 0.11 13.99
N ARG A 47 -7.81 0.21 14.56
CA ARG A 47 -8.21 1.41 15.32
C ARG A 47 -7.29 1.72 16.51
N GLN A 48 -6.60 0.72 17.07
CA GLN A 48 -5.64 0.92 18.17
C GLN A 48 -4.33 1.58 17.69
N HIS A 49 -4.04 1.54 16.39
CA HIS A 49 -2.89 2.20 15.76
C HIS A 49 -3.10 3.70 15.50
N ARG A 50 -4.17 4.32 16.02
CA ARG A 50 -4.47 5.75 15.79
C ARG A 50 -3.33 6.70 16.15
N ASN A 51 -2.52 6.35 17.14
CA ASN A 51 -1.42 7.19 17.63
C ASN A 51 -0.04 6.70 17.17
N GLU A 52 0.02 5.80 16.19
CA GLU A 52 1.29 5.36 15.63
C GLU A 52 2.02 6.55 14.99
N THR A 53 3.34 6.54 15.08
CA THR A 53 4.23 7.41 14.31
C THR A 53 4.20 7.00 12.83
N SER A 54 4.67 7.88 11.95
CA SER A 54 4.78 7.55 10.53
C SER A 54 5.68 6.35 10.26
N VAL A 55 6.77 6.20 11.01
CA VAL A 55 7.70 5.07 10.93
C VAL A 55 7.02 3.77 11.37
N GLU A 56 6.24 3.79 12.45
CA GLU A 56 5.46 2.63 12.88
C GLU A 56 4.40 2.24 11.84
N CYS A 57 3.74 3.21 11.20
CA CYS A 57 2.82 2.97 10.10
C CYS A 57 3.51 2.27 8.91
N TYR A 58 4.70 2.75 8.51
CA TYR A 58 5.51 2.12 7.47
C TYR A 58 5.84 0.67 7.84
N GLN A 59 6.31 0.45 9.07
CA GLN A 59 6.66 -0.88 9.54
C GLN A 59 5.46 -1.83 9.55
N ARG A 60 4.28 -1.35 9.97
CA ARG A 60 3.01 -2.11 9.91
C ARG A 60 2.67 -2.51 8.48
N CYS A 61 2.71 -1.56 7.54
CA CYS A 61 2.43 -1.82 6.12
C CYS A 61 3.43 -2.83 5.52
N ILE A 62 4.72 -2.66 5.80
CA ILE A 62 5.78 -3.56 5.32
C ILE A 62 5.64 -4.96 5.92
N ASN A 63 5.30 -5.06 7.21
CA ASN A 63 5.04 -6.35 7.85
C ASN A 63 3.84 -7.05 7.23
N ALA A 64 2.73 -6.32 7.01
CA ALA A 64 1.55 -6.88 6.36
C ALA A 64 1.87 -7.40 4.95
N PHE A 65 2.59 -6.60 4.16
CA PHE A 65 3.10 -7.01 2.85
C PHE A 65 3.93 -8.29 2.93
N LYS A 66 4.95 -8.35 3.80
CA LYS A 66 5.80 -9.54 3.98
C LYS A 66 5.01 -10.77 4.36
N THR A 67 4.07 -10.64 5.30
CA THR A 67 3.23 -11.74 5.75
C THR A 67 2.37 -12.25 4.60
N ILE A 68 1.71 -11.37 3.83
CA ILE A 68 0.95 -11.77 2.64
C ILE A 68 1.85 -12.52 1.66
N MET A 69 3.02 -11.95 1.31
CA MET A 69 3.95 -12.59 0.39
C MET A 69 4.39 -13.98 0.87
N SER A 70 4.62 -14.16 2.17
CA SER A 70 5.05 -15.44 2.75
C SER A 70 3.98 -16.54 2.72
N THR A 71 2.71 -16.16 2.61
CA THR A 71 1.57 -17.10 2.56
C THR A 71 1.24 -17.60 1.15
N GLN A 72 1.82 -16.98 0.11
CA GLN A 72 1.55 -17.38 -1.26
C GLN A 72 2.43 -18.55 -1.67
N SER A 73 1.82 -19.69 -1.96
CA SER A 73 2.50 -20.92 -2.37
C SER A 73 2.69 -21.05 -3.89
N GLU A 74 2.03 -20.21 -4.68
CA GLU A 74 2.00 -20.30 -6.14
C GLU A 74 2.84 -19.20 -6.80
N ASN A 75 3.52 -19.57 -7.89
CA ASN A 75 4.14 -18.59 -8.78
C ASN A 75 3.03 -17.80 -9.48
N GLY A 76 2.85 -16.54 -9.11
CA GLY A 76 1.80 -15.70 -9.67
C GLY A 76 2.00 -14.21 -9.38
N ASN A 77 1.05 -13.41 -9.86
CA ASN A 77 1.02 -11.97 -9.63
C ASN A 77 0.01 -11.64 -8.54
N ILE A 78 0.37 -10.74 -7.63
CA ILE A 78 -0.52 -10.20 -6.60
C ILE A 78 -0.75 -8.72 -6.90
N LEU A 79 -2.01 -8.29 -6.86
CA LEU A 79 -2.37 -6.89 -6.96
C LEU A 79 -2.72 -6.33 -5.58
N PHE A 80 -1.90 -5.40 -5.09
CA PHE A 80 -2.19 -4.60 -3.91
C PHE A 80 -2.90 -3.30 -4.33
N ILE A 81 -4.13 -3.09 -3.86
CA ILE A 81 -4.88 -1.84 -4.05
C ILE A 81 -4.85 -1.09 -2.72
N VAL A 82 -4.00 -0.06 -2.63
CA VAL A 82 -3.66 0.61 -1.37
C VAL A 82 -3.51 2.12 -1.57
N HIS A 83 -3.23 2.84 -0.47
CA HIS A 83 -2.99 4.28 -0.47
C HIS A 83 -1.53 4.60 -0.84
N SER A 84 -1.28 5.85 -1.22
CA SER A 84 0.05 6.33 -1.60
C SER A 84 1.13 6.09 -0.54
N LEU A 85 0.80 6.26 0.74
CA LEU A 85 1.74 6.02 1.85
C LEU A 85 2.14 4.55 1.95
N THR A 86 1.17 3.64 1.88
CA THR A 86 1.40 2.19 1.90
C THR A 86 2.25 1.76 0.71
N MET A 87 1.96 2.32 -0.47
CA MET A 87 2.76 2.08 -1.68
C MET A 87 4.20 2.56 -1.49
N ASP A 88 4.42 3.77 -0.95
CA ASP A 88 5.77 4.28 -0.67
C ASP A 88 6.54 3.43 0.34
N ALA A 89 5.87 2.97 1.40
CA ALA A 89 6.47 2.10 2.42
C ALA A 89 6.97 0.78 1.82
N ILE A 90 6.12 0.13 1.01
CA ILE A 90 6.48 -1.11 0.31
C ILE A 90 7.60 -0.83 -0.69
N THR A 91 7.50 0.22 -1.50
CA THR A 91 8.50 0.59 -2.49
C THR A 91 9.87 0.86 -1.87
N ARG A 92 9.94 1.65 -0.78
CA ARG A 92 11.19 1.86 -0.04
C ARG A 92 11.77 0.56 0.48
N TYR A 93 10.94 -0.31 1.06
CA TYR A 93 11.37 -1.63 1.53
C TYR A 93 11.96 -2.49 0.38
N LEU A 94 11.25 -2.59 -0.75
CA LEU A 94 11.71 -3.36 -1.92
C LEU A 94 12.99 -2.79 -2.52
N ASN A 95 13.13 -1.46 -2.54
CA ASN A 95 14.32 -0.76 -3.04
C ASN A 95 15.48 -0.73 -2.03
N LYS A 96 15.32 -1.32 -0.82
CA LYS A 96 16.30 -1.27 0.28
C LYS A 96 16.67 0.17 0.69
N ALA A 97 15.72 1.09 0.59
CA ALA A 97 15.85 2.48 1.03
C ALA A 97 15.58 2.61 2.55
N ASP A 98 15.87 3.77 3.13
CA ASP A 98 15.61 4.01 4.54
C ASP A 98 14.10 4.04 4.82
N VAL A 99 13.66 3.29 5.83
CA VAL A 99 12.28 3.26 6.34
C VAL A 99 12.19 3.69 7.80
N THR A 100 13.33 4.00 8.43
CA THR A 100 13.46 4.38 9.84
C THR A 100 13.40 5.88 10.04
N ASN A 101 13.63 6.66 8.99
CA ASN A 101 13.54 8.11 9.00
C ASN A 101 12.77 8.59 7.76
N ILE A 102 11.51 8.97 7.96
CA ILE A 102 10.65 9.50 6.90
C ILE A 102 10.35 10.98 7.20
N PRO A 103 10.92 11.93 6.43
CA PRO A 103 10.66 13.35 6.64
C PRO A 103 9.18 13.72 6.50
N GLN A 104 8.66 14.54 7.41
CA GLN A 104 7.24 14.92 7.43
C GLN A 104 6.77 15.63 6.16
N ASN A 105 7.64 16.39 5.49
CA ASN A 105 7.34 17.02 4.21
C ASN A 105 7.14 15.99 3.08
N GLU A 106 7.82 14.85 3.11
CA GLU A 106 7.58 13.76 2.16
C GLU A 106 6.21 13.12 2.39
N ILE A 107 5.86 12.87 3.65
CA ILE A 107 4.55 12.34 4.05
C ILE A 107 3.44 13.29 3.57
N ASN A 108 3.59 14.59 3.79
CA ASN A 108 2.60 15.58 3.38
C ASN A 108 2.51 15.78 1.86
N SER A 109 3.49 15.33 1.08
CA SER A 109 3.52 15.45 -0.38
C SER A 109 3.19 14.14 -1.12
N MET A 110 2.77 13.09 -0.41
CA MET A 110 2.49 11.77 -0.98
C MET A 110 1.53 11.81 -2.17
N GLY A 111 0.39 12.51 -2.03
CA GLY A 111 -0.63 12.57 -3.09
C GLY A 111 -0.16 13.25 -4.38
N GLY A 112 0.86 14.12 -4.31
CA GLY A 112 1.47 14.72 -5.51
C GLY A 112 2.50 13.82 -6.17
N ASN A 113 3.19 12.98 -5.39
CA ASN A 113 4.22 12.06 -5.89
C ASN A 113 3.64 10.72 -6.36
N TYR A 114 2.52 10.31 -5.79
CA TYR A 114 1.73 9.15 -6.16
C TYR A 114 0.29 9.59 -6.47
N PRO A 115 0.04 10.10 -7.69
CA PRO A 115 -1.30 10.50 -8.10
C PRO A 115 -2.29 9.33 -8.08
N TYR A 116 -3.59 9.64 -8.21
CA TYR A 116 -4.63 8.62 -8.30
C TYR A 116 -4.36 7.57 -9.37
N CYS A 117 -4.64 6.31 -9.04
CA CYS A 117 -4.40 5.15 -9.90
C CYS A 117 -2.94 5.02 -10.37
N SER A 118 -1.98 5.48 -9.57
CA SER A 118 -0.57 5.12 -9.72
C SER A 118 -0.41 3.61 -9.69
N ILE A 119 0.38 3.08 -10.62
CA ILE A 119 0.66 1.65 -10.72
C ILE A 119 2.17 1.45 -10.72
N LEU A 120 2.64 0.58 -9.83
CA LEU A 120 4.00 0.09 -9.79
C LEU A 120 3.97 -1.43 -9.94
N PHE A 121 4.90 -1.98 -10.71
CA PHE A 121 5.04 -3.41 -10.88
C PHE A 121 6.42 -3.85 -10.45
N TYR A 122 6.47 -4.73 -9.45
CA TYR A 122 7.70 -5.32 -8.97
C TYR A 122 7.75 -6.80 -9.33
N GLU A 123 8.91 -7.24 -9.82
CA GLU A 123 9.20 -8.65 -10.07
C GLU A 123 10.28 -9.15 -9.10
N GLU A 124 10.09 -10.35 -8.55
CA GLU A 124 11.10 -11.06 -7.77
C GLU A 124 12.08 -11.74 -8.73
N LEU A 125 13.38 -11.47 -8.57
CA LEU A 125 14.44 -12.09 -9.34
C LEU A 125 14.88 -13.42 -8.70
N ASN A 126 15.65 -14.21 -9.44
CA ASN A 126 16.14 -15.52 -8.97
C ASN A 126 16.95 -15.47 -7.67
N ASP A 127 17.58 -14.32 -7.37
CA ASP A 127 18.37 -14.08 -6.16
C ASP A 127 17.52 -13.55 -4.98
N LYS A 128 16.18 -13.55 -5.11
CA LYS A 128 15.23 -13.00 -4.15
C LYS A 128 15.32 -11.48 -3.95
N SER A 129 16.03 -10.78 -4.83
CA SER A 129 15.94 -9.33 -4.94
C SER A 129 14.71 -8.92 -5.75
N TRP A 130 14.28 -7.68 -5.55
CA TRP A 130 13.12 -7.12 -6.23
C TRP A 130 13.55 -6.04 -7.22
N ARG A 131 12.91 -6.03 -8.39
CA ARG A 131 13.13 -5.02 -9.43
C ARG A 131 11.82 -4.35 -9.79
N LEU A 132 11.81 -3.02 -9.81
CA LEU A 132 10.71 -2.27 -10.41
C LEU A 132 10.77 -2.42 -11.94
N SER A 133 9.70 -2.92 -12.54
CA SER A 133 9.57 -3.06 -13.99
C SER A 133 8.88 -1.81 -14.59
N PRO A 134 9.55 -1.06 -15.48
CA PRO A 134 9.05 0.24 -15.95
C PRO A 134 8.00 0.16 -17.05
N THR A 135 7.67 -1.03 -17.58
CA THR A 135 6.94 -1.17 -18.86
C THR A 135 5.67 -2.02 -18.80
N VAL A 136 5.19 -2.37 -17.61
CA VAL A 136 4.03 -3.28 -17.52
C VAL A 136 2.72 -2.62 -17.96
N LEU A 137 2.53 -1.33 -17.65
CA LEU A 137 1.40 -0.54 -18.12
C LEU A 137 1.84 0.89 -18.41
N PRO A 138 1.41 1.49 -19.55
CA PRO A 138 1.70 2.90 -19.82
C PRO A 138 0.93 3.79 -18.84
N SER A 139 1.51 4.93 -18.49
CA SER A 139 0.78 5.96 -17.75
C SER A 139 -0.37 6.51 -18.59
N ILE A 140 -1.48 6.80 -17.92
CA ILE A 140 -2.66 7.42 -18.51
C ILE A 140 -2.62 8.90 -18.14
N THR A 141 -2.50 9.73 -19.17
CA THR A 141 -2.62 11.19 -19.04
C THR A 141 -3.82 11.65 -19.85
N PHE A 142 -4.80 12.25 -19.18
CA PHE A 142 -5.99 12.81 -19.83
C PHE A 142 -6.44 14.09 -19.13
N MET A 143 -6.52 15.19 -19.88
CA MET A 143 -6.79 16.53 -19.35
C MET A 143 -5.87 16.88 -18.17
N LYS A 144 -6.42 17.07 -16.96
CA LYS A 144 -5.69 17.41 -15.73
C LYS A 144 -5.38 16.16 -14.88
N PHE A 145 -5.59 14.97 -15.42
CA PHE A 145 -5.30 13.71 -14.77
C PHE A 145 -4.03 13.10 -15.34
N ASN A 146 -3.14 12.66 -14.46
CA ASN A 146 -1.95 11.88 -14.77
C ASN A 146 -1.76 10.90 -13.62
N ASN A 147 -1.50 9.62 -13.93
CA ASN A 147 -1.18 8.60 -12.93
C ASN A 147 0.32 8.23 -12.88
N ALA A 148 1.17 8.94 -13.62
CA ALA A 148 2.61 8.72 -13.56
C ALA A 148 3.16 9.14 -12.19
N VAL A 149 3.82 8.19 -11.53
CA VAL A 149 4.52 8.41 -10.26
C VAL A 149 5.74 9.31 -10.50
N ASN A 150 6.03 10.20 -9.54
CA ASN A 150 7.26 10.99 -9.56
C ASN A 150 8.48 10.07 -9.35
N SER A 151 9.23 9.82 -10.42
CA SER A 151 10.39 8.91 -10.40
C SER A 151 11.51 9.37 -9.47
N ASN A 152 11.73 10.68 -9.31
CA ASN A 152 12.74 11.20 -8.39
C ASN A 152 12.36 10.91 -6.95
N PHE A 153 11.08 11.05 -6.62
CA PHE A 153 10.57 10.72 -5.30
C PHE A 153 10.64 9.21 -5.06
N LEU A 154 10.22 8.39 -6.03
CA LEU A 154 10.25 6.93 -5.90
C LEU A 154 11.65 6.35 -5.68
N ASN A 155 12.68 6.92 -6.31
CA ASN A 155 14.06 6.42 -6.26
C ASN A 155 14.92 7.11 -5.18
N ARG A 156 14.33 7.92 -4.31
CA ARG A 156 15.05 8.57 -3.21
C ARG A 156 15.54 7.53 -2.19
N LYS A 157 16.65 7.84 -1.53
CA LYS A 157 17.27 6.96 -0.52
C LYS A 157 16.72 7.25 0.88
#